data_AF-A0AAW1JD06-F1
#
_entry.id   AF-A0AAW1JD06-F1
#
_cell.length_a   1.000
_cell.length_b   1.000
_cell.length_c   1.000
_cell.angle_alpha   90.00
_cell.angle_beta   90.00
_cell.angle_gamma   90.00
#
_symmetry.space_group_name_H-M   'P 1'
#
loop_
_entity.id
_entity.type
_entity.pdbx_description
1 polymer ?
#
loop_
_entity_poly.entity_id
_entity_poly.type
_entity_poly.pdbx_seq_one_letter_code
_entity_poly.pdbx_strand_id
1 'polypeptide(L)'
;MGFNKVQFRKFHDNLKKILSSSDIFNIDETGISTVPNKQQAKVICPRRKRLVSKVVSQERGQTVTAVCSVSAAGYYVPPALIFPRYRYKPEFDTLGMVSDSGCITRDLFLTWLHHFTKHVMPFQEKKKLLLDNHISHCSLVANDYCRESGIILLSLPPHASHKLQPLDVTVEEIFI
;
A
#
# COMPACT_ATOMS: atom_id res chain seq x y z
N MET A 1 8.52 9.62 21.50
CA MET A 1 9.10 8.28 21.78
C MET A 1 10.16 7.99 20.72
N GLY A 2 11.44 7.95 21.08
CA GLY A 2 12.54 7.75 20.12
C GLY A 2 12.91 6.28 19.92
N PHE A 3 13.14 5.88 18.66
CA PHE A 3 13.57 4.53 18.28
C PHE A 3 15.02 4.26 18.71
N ASN A 4 15.22 3.79 19.95
CA ASN A 4 16.53 3.34 20.42
C ASN A 4 16.91 1.99 19.77
N LYS A 5 18.20 1.76 19.46
CA LYS A 5 18.74 0.53 18.86
C LYS A 5 18.30 -0.75 19.59
N VAL A 6 18.17 -0.69 20.91
CA VAL A 6 17.68 -1.82 21.73
C VAL A 6 16.19 -2.09 21.48
N GLN A 7 15.38 -1.04 21.37
CA GLN A 7 13.95 -1.17 21.07
C GLN A 7 13.71 -1.64 19.64
N PHE A 8 14.49 -1.14 18.69
CA PHE A 8 14.46 -1.61 17.31
C PHE A 8 14.78 -3.11 17.21
N ARG A 9 15.84 -3.56 17.90
CA ARG A 9 16.21 -5.00 17.92
C ARG A 9 15.10 -5.85 18.53
N LYS A 10 14.57 -5.45 19.69
CA LYS A 10 13.45 -6.17 20.31
C LYS A 10 12.22 -6.24 19.41
N PHE A 11 11.87 -5.12 18.77
CA PHE A 11 10.78 -5.07 17.79
C PHE A 11 11.04 -6.03 16.63
N HIS A 12 12.22 -5.96 16.02
CA HIS A 12 12.60 -6.79 14.89
C HIS A 12 12.67 -8.28 15.23
N ASP A 13 13.16 -8.65 16.42
CA ASP A 13 13.21 -10.04 16.87
C ASP A 13 11.80 -10.59 17.14
N ASN A 14 10.90 -9.77 17.70
CA ASN A 14 9.49 -10.12 17.84
C ASN A 14 8.80 -10.23 16.48
N LEU A 15 9.07 -9.29 15.58
CA LEU A 15 8.57 -9.28 14.22
C LEU A 15 8.99 -10.56 13.49
N LYS A 16 10.26 -10.97 13.58
CA LYS A 16 10.76 -12.23 12.99
C LYS A 16 10.05 -13.47 13.52
N LYS A 17 9.80 -13.55 14.83
CA LYS A 17 9.03 -14.66 15.43
C LYS A 17 7.59 -14.70 14.91
N ILE A 18 6.99 -13.53 14.71
CA ILE A 18 5.62 -13.40 14.23
C ILE A 18 5.52 -13.64 12.72
N LEU A 19 6.54 -13.21 11.95
CA LEU A 19 6.67 -13.25 10.48
C LEU A 19 6.81 -14.64 9.87
N SER A 20 7.16 -15.64 10.67
CA SER A 20 7.32 -17.03 10.22
C SER A 20 5.99 -17.72 9.82
N SER A 21 4.85 -17.04 9.94
CA SER A 21 3.52 -17.60 9.72
C SER A 21 3.00 -17.21 8.33
N SER A 22 2.48 -18.18 7.58
CA SER A 22 1.80 -17.96 6.29
C SER A 22 0.54 -17.06 6.38
N ASP A 23 0.10 -16.72 7.59
CA ASP A 23 -1.13 -15.96 7.89
C ASP A 23 -0.95 -14.45 7.97
N ILE A 24 0.19 -13.93 7.49
CA ILE A 24 0.51 -12.51 7.54
C ILE A 24 0.26 -11.90 6.19
N PHE A 25 -0.51 -10.83 6.22
CA PHE A 25 -0.81 -9.96 5.11
C PHE A 25 -0.12 -8.63 5.34
N ASN A 26 0.58 -8.13 4.34
CA ASN A 26 1.08 -6.77 4.30
C ASN A 26 0.08 -5.93 3.50
N ILE A 27 -0.23 -4.72 3.95
CA ILE A 27 -0.97 -3.71 3.20
C ILE A 27 -0.03 -2.55 2.88
N ASP A 28 -0.17 -1.99 1.68
CA ASP A 28 0.53 -0.77 1.29
C ASP A 28 -0.29 0.05 0.28
N GLU A 29 0.09 1.31 0.14
CA GLU A 29 -0.59 2.32 -0.66
C GLU A 29 0.34 2.89 -1.72
N THR A 30 0.01 2.61 -2.99
CA THR A 30 0.83 3.04 -4.11
C THR A 30 0.09 4.02 -5.02
N GLY A 31 0.79 5.08 -5.43
CA GLY A 31 0.26 6.10 -6.32
C GLY A 31 0.50 5.75 -7.78
N ILE A 32 -0.54 5.36 -8.51
CA ILE A 32 -0.47 5.10 -9.95
C ILE A 32 -0.80 6.38 -10.71
N SER A 33 0.20 6.97 -11.37
CA SER A 33 -0.02 8.14 -12.22
C SER A 33 -0.49 7.73 -13.62
N THR A 34 -1.55 8.38 -14.11
CA THR A 34 -2.00 8.21 -15.51
C THR A 34 -1.02 8.79 -16.54
N VAL A 35 -0.04 9.59 -16.09
CA VAL A 35 1.03 10.08 -16.94
C VAL A 35 2.29 9.27 -16.63
N PRO A 36 2.86 8.55 -17.62
CA PRO A 36 4.09 7.79 -17.43
C PRO A 36 5.18 8.70 -16.85
N ASN A 37 5.78 8.26 -15.75
CA ASN A 37 6.81 9.02 -15.07
C ASN A 37 8.02 9.16 -16.01
N LYS A 38 8.20 10.35 -16.57
CA LYS A 38 9.14 10.57 -17.69
C LYS A 38 10.60 10.49 -17.27
N GLN A 39 10.94 10.21 -16.02
CA GLN A 39 12.29 10.42 -15.50
C GLN A 39 13.33 9.43 -16.06
N GLN A 40 12.93 8.30 -16.66
CA GLN A 40 13.88 7.28 -17.14
C GLN A 40 13.88 6.99 -18.65
N ALA A 41 13.34 7.86 -19.51
CA ALA A 41 13.54 7.69 -20.95
C ALA A 41 15.01 7.98 -21.30
N LYS A 42 15.85 6.94 -21.34
CA LYS A 42 17.23 7.02 -21.86
C LYS A 42 17.17 7.32 -23.35
N VAL A 43 17.61 8.52 -23.74
CA VAL A 43 17.63 8.93 -25.15
C VAL A 43 18.97 8.54 -25.75
N ILE A 44 18.96 7.74 -26.82
CA ILE A 44 20.17 7.44 -27.60
C ILE A 44 20.30 8.51 -28.69
N CYS A 45 21.43 9.22 -28.71
CA CYS A 45 21.71 10.24 -29.71
C CYS A 45 23.17 10.20 -30.21
N PRO A 46 23.44 10.61 -31.46
CA PRO A 46 24.80 10.69 -31.99
C PRO A 46 25.72 11.58 -31.15
N ARG A 47 27.00 11.19 -31.05
CA ARG A 47 28.02 11.94 -30.30
C ARG A 47 28.12 13.38 -30.84
N ARG A 48 28.17 14.37 -29.94
CA ARG A 48 28.25 15.84 -30.20
C ARG A 48 26.94 16.55 -30.59
N LYS A 49 25.77 15.89 -30.54
CA LYS A 49 24.49 16.58 -30.70
C LYS A 49 24.12 17.32 -29.41
N ARG A 50 24.09 18.66 -29.46
CA ARG A 50 23.82 19.53 -28.28
C ARG A 50 22.33 19.74 -28.00
N LEU A 51 21.47 19.58 -29.01
CA LEU A 51 20.03 19.73 -28.88
C LEU A 51 19.37 18.34 -28.89
N VAL A 52 18.99 17.86 -27.71
CA VAL A 52 18.24 16.61 -27.51
C VAL A 52 16.88 16.99 -26.95
N SER A 53 15.85 16.90 -27.79
CA SER A 53 14.48 17.20 -27.40
C SER A 53 13.82 15.96 -26.82
N LYS A 54 13.15 16.13 -25.68
CA LYS A 54 12.35 15.09 -25.03
C LYS A 54 10.87 15.44 -25.20
N VAL A 55 10.06 14.50 -25.66
CA VAL A 55 8.60 14.69 -25.66
C VAL A 55 8.14 14.63 -24.20
N VAL A 56 7.91 15.80 -23.61
CA VAL A 56 7.33 15.94 -22.28
C VAL A 56 5.88 16.40 -22.46
N SER A 57 4.91 15.48 -22.33
CA SER A 57 3.53 15.89 -22.05
C SER A 57 3.53 16.76 -20.78
N GLN A 58 2.95 17.97 -20.91
CA GLN A 58 2.76 18.96 -19.85
C GLN A 58 1.51 18.68 -19.01
N GLU A 59 0.78 17.60 -19.29
CA GLU A 59 -0.46 17.27 -18.61
C GLU A 59 -0.17 16.92 -17.15
N ARG A 60 -0.86 17.61 -16.23
CA ARG A 60 -0.95 17.18 -14.84
C ARG A 60 -1.78 15.89 -14.82
N GLY A 61 -1.11 14.75 -14.82
CA GLY A 61 -1.76 13.46 -14.63
C GLY A 61 -2.57 13.43 -13.35
N GLN A 62 -3.67 12.69 -13.37
CA GLN A 62 -4.40 12.35 -12.15
C GLN A 62 -3.73 11.12 -11.55
N THR A 63 -3.43 11.16 -10.25
CA THR A 63 -2.88 10.01 -9.53
C THR A 63 -4.03 9.23 -8.90
N VAL A 64 -4.15 7.96 -9.26
CA VAL A 64 -5.07 7.01 -8.62
C VAL A 64 -4.28 6.27 -7.55
N THR A 65 -4.79 6.20 -6.33
CA THR A 65 -4.12 5.45 -5.27
C THR A 65 -4.65 4.02 -5.29
N ALA A 66 -3.76 3.04 -5.40
CA ALA A 66 -4.09 1.63 -5.27
C ALA A 66 -3.68 1.15 -3.88
N VAL A 67 -4.62 0.49 -3.20
CA VAL A 67 -4.40 -0.16 -1.90
C VAL A 67 -4.26 -1.65 -2.15
N CYS A 68 -3.06 -2.16 -1.95
CA CYS A 68 -2.69 -3.53 -2.27
C CYS A 68 -2.47 -4.32 -0.98
N SER A 69 -2.83 -5.60 -0.98
CA SER A 69 -2.46 -6.50 0.11
C SER A 69 -2.07 -7.89 -0.37
N VAL A 70 -0.95 -8.37 0.15
CA VAL A 70 -0.36 -9.66 -0.18
C VAL A 70 0.05 -10.41 1.08
N SER A 71 -0.08 -11.72 1.03
CA SER A 71 0.36 -12.64 2.06
C SER A 71 1.81 -13.05 1.87
N ALA A 72 2.50 -13.37 2.96
CA ALA A 72 3.80 -14.04 2.92
C ALA A 72 3.78 -15.38 2.14
N ALA A 73 2.62 -16.03 2.04
CA ALA A 73 2.44 -17.27 1.27
C ALA A 73 2.15 -17.02 -0.24
N GLY A 74 2.09 -15.77 -0.69
CA GLY A 74 1.84 -15.41 -2.09
C GLY A 74 0.36 -15.25 -2.47
N TYR A 75 -0.56 -15.37 -1.52
CA TYR A 75 -1.97 -14.99 -1.74
C TYR A 75 -2.11 -13.48 -1.84
N TYR A 76 -2.92 -12.98 -2.76
CA TYR A 76 -3.19 -11.55 -2.89
C TYR A 76 -4.69 -11.27 -2.79
N VAL A 77 -5.03 -10.12 -2.23
CA VAL A 77 -6.40 -9.59 -2.21
C VAL A 77 -6.57 -8.69 -3.44
N PRO A 78 -7.70 -8.75 -4.16
CA PRO A 78 -7.95 -7.83 -5.27
C PRO A 78 -7.75 -6.38 -4.80
N PRO A 79 -6.90 -5.59 -5.48
CA PRO A 79 -6.51 -4.26 -5.02
C PRO A 79 -7.72 -3.33 -5.04
N ALA A 80 -7.76 -2.38 -4.10
CA ALA A 80 -8.79 -1.33 -4.12
C ALA A 80 -8.23 -0.06 -4.76
N LEU A 81 -9.02 0.60 -5.60
CA LEU A 81 -8.61 1.81 -6.31
C LEU A 81 -9.35 3.02 -5.75
N ILE A 82 -8.60 4.04 -5.34
CA ILE A 82 -9.12 5.30 -4.83
C ILE A 82 -8.93 6.36 -5.92
N PHE A 83 -10.05 6.80 -6.49
CA PHE A 83 -10.07 7.81 -7.53
C PHE A 83 -10.20 9.22 -6.93
N PRO A 84 -9.33 10.18 -7.31
CA PRO A 84 -9.53 11.58 -6.96
C PRO A 84 -10.71 12.15 -7.73
N ARG A 85 -11.58 12.91 -7.05
CA ARG A 85 -12.67 13.72 -7.64
C ARG A 85 -13.67 12.94 -8.50
N TYR A 86 -14.73 12.45 -7.85
CA TYR A 86 -16.03 12.01 -8.40
C TYR A 86 -16.06 11.51 -9.87
N ARG A 87 -15.19 10.57 -10.23
CA ARG A 87 -15.26 9.84 -11.50
C ARG A 87 -14.92 8.37 -11.26
N TYR A 88 -15.77 7.69 -10.50
CA TYR A 88 -15.78 6.23 -10.50
C TYR A 88 -16.45 5.74 -11.79
N LYS A 89 -15.77 4.87 -12.53
CA LYS A 89 -16.38 4.07 -13.59
C LYS A 89 -16.57 2.65 -13.06
N PRO A 90 -17.78 2.08 -13.11
CA PRO A 90 -18.06 0.73 -12.61
C PRO A 90 -17.51 -0.41 -13.50
N GLU A 91 -16.53 -0.13 -14.35
CA GLU A 91 -15.97 -1.07 -15.33
C GLU A 91 -14.87 -1.96 -14.74
N PHE A 92 -14.47 -1.75 -13.47
CA PHE A 92 -13.43 -2.53 -12.81
C PHE A 92 -14.04 -3.62 -11.92
N ASP A 93 -13.50 -4.83 -12.02
CA ASP A 93 -13.88 -6.01 -11.21
C ASP A 93 -13.30 -5.96 -9.77
N THR A 94 -12.89 -4.78 -9.32
CA THR A 94 -12.20 -4.53 -8.07
C THR A 94 -12.88 -3.43 -7.26
N LEU A 95 -12.62 -3.35 -5.95
CA LEU A 95 -13.24 -2.33 -5.10
C LEU A 95 -12.81 -0.91 -5.56
N GLY A 96 -13.76 -0.14 -6.08
CA GLY A 96 -13.57 1.26 -6.39
C GLY A 96 -14.05 2.17 -5.27
N MET A 97 -13.20 3.10 -4.86
CA MET A 97 -13.44 4.10 -3.83
C MET A 97 -13.16 5.49 -4.39
N VAL A 98 -13.76 6.52 -3.78
CA VAL A 98 -13.60 7.92 -4.20
C VAL A 98 -13.24 8.77 -3.00
N SER A 99 -12.24 9.64 -3.18
CA SER A 99 -11.79 10.60 -2.18
C SER A 99 -11.51 11.94 -2.86
N ASP A 100 -11.77 13.06 -2.17
CA ASP A 100 -11.49 14.39 -2.71
C ASP A 100 -9.98 14.62 -2.92
N SER A 101 -9.16 14.04 -2.04
CA SER A 101 -7.69 14.09 -2.12
C SER A 101 -7.10 12.99 -3.01
N GLY A 102 -7.87 11.94 -3.32
CA GLY A 102 -7.34 10.71 -3.93
C GLY A 102 -6.54 9.83 -2.97
N CYS A 103 -6.43 10.20 -1.69
CA CYS A 103 -5.78 9.39 -0.65
C CYS A 103 -6.80 8.62 0.18
N ILE A 104 -6.34 7.57 0.87
CA ILE A 104 -7.17 6.83 1.81
C ILE A 104 -7.58 7.71 2.99
N THR A 105 -8.86 7.65 3.34
CA THR A 105 -9.41 8.24 4.56
C THR A 105 -9.79 7.14 5.55
N ARG A 106 -10.11 7.51 6.78
CA ARG A 106 -10.49 6.53 7.83
C ARG A 106 -11.71 5.69 7.44
N ASP A 107 -12.69 6.31 6.80
CA ASP A 107 -13.93 5.63 6.38
C ASP A 107 -13.68 4.71 5.17
N LEU A 108 -12.82 5.13 4.24
CA LEU A 108 -12.39 4.30 3.12
C LEU A 108 -11.54 3.12 3.58
N PHE A 109 -10.71 3.30 4.62
CA PHE A 109 -9.95 2.22 5.23
C PHE A 109 -10.87 1.17 5.86
N LEU A 110 -11.94 1.58 6.56
CA LEU A 110 -12.94 0.64 7.08
C LEU A 110 -13.66 -0.12 5.94
N THR A 111 -14.03 0.59 4.88
CA THR A 111 -14.62 -0.02 3.68
C THR A 111 -13.67 -1.07 3.07
N TRP A 112 -12.39 -0.74 2.99
CA TRP A 112 -11.35 -1.67 2.54
C TRP A 112 -11.20 -2.87 3.47
N LEU A 113 -11.27 -2.69 4.80
CA LEU A 113 -11.21 -3.80 5.76
C LEU A 113 -12.35 -4.80 5.58
N HIS A 114 -13.56 -4.35 5.25
CA HIS A 114 -14.67 -5.24 4.91
C HIS A 114 -14.41 -6.05 3.62
N HIS A 115 -13.77 -5.44 2.63
CA HIS A 115 -13.34 -6.12 1.41
C HIS A 115 -12.24 -7.14 1.72
N PHE A 116 -11.26 -6.77 2.53
CA PHE A 116 -10.20 -7.66 3.00
C PHE A 116 -10.76 -8.88 3.72
N THR A 117 -11.66 -8.70 4.69
CA THR A 117 -12.25 -9.83 5.43
C THR A 117 -13.04 -10.76 4.51
N LYS A 118 -13.80 -10.21 3.56
CA LYS A 118 -14.52 -11.00 2.56
C LYS A 118 -13.61 -11.93 1.75
N HIS A 119 -12.41 -11.48 1.41
CA HIS A 119 -11.46 -12.25 0.60
C HIS A 119 -10.53 -13.17 1.40
N VAL A 120 -10.22 -12.82 2.65
CA VAL A 120 -9.18 -13.51 3.45
C VAL A 120 -9.75 -14.46 4.52
N MET A 121 -10.94 -14.17 5.04
CA MET A 121 -11.57 -14.95 6.12
C MET A 121 -12.26 -16.26 5.74
N PRO A 122 -12.33 -16.72 4.47
CA PRO A 122 -12.70 -18.12 4.20
C PRO A 122 -11.66 -19.13 4.73
N PHE A 123 -10.46 -18.68 5.11
CA PHE A 123 -9.33 -19.52 5.52
C PHE A 123 -8.82 -19.15 6.93
N GLN A 124 -9.14 -19.93 7.97
CA GLN A 124 -8.56 -19.94 9.34
C GLN A 124 -8.89 -18.81 10.34
N GLU A 125 -8.77 -19.17 11.63
CA GLU A 125 -9.29 -18.48 12.82
C GLU A 125 -8.61 -17.15 13.22
N LYS A 126 -7.37 -16.86 12.78
CA LYS A 126 -6.69 -15.58 13.11
C LYS A 126 -5.73 -15.15 12.01
N LYS A 127 -5.88 -13.91 11.52
CA LYS A 127 -5.01 -13.31 10.50
C LYS A 127 -4.25 -12.13 11.06
N LYS A 128 -3.04 -11.89 10.56
CA LYS A 128 -2.20 -10.78 10.98
C LYS A 128 -2.08 -9.80 9.82
N LEU A 129 -2.43 -8.54 10.05
CA LEU A 129 -2.31 -7.48 9.06
C LEU A 129 -1.19 -6.53 9.48
N LEU A 130 -0.17 -6.41 8.65
CA LEU A 130 0.96 -5.50 8.82
C LEU A 130 0.68 -4.23 8.02
N LEU A 131 0.70 -3.07 8.68
CA LEU A 131 0.42 -1.75 8.10
C LEU A 131 1.47 -0.73 8.56
N ASP A 132 1.62 0.35 7.79
CA ASP A 132 2.38 1.51 8.24
C ASP A 132 1.62 2.26 9.36
N ASN A 133 2.30 3.15 10.08
CA ASN A 133 1.67 3.93 11.14
C ASN A 133 1.13 5.26 10.59
N HIS A 134 0.44 5.21 9.45
CA HIS A 134 -0.21 6.38 8.88
C HIS A 134 -1.50 6.72 9.64
N ILE A 135 -1.79 8.02 9.79
CA ILE A 135 -2.88 8.55 10.63
C ILE A 135 -4.27 8.11 10.12
N SER A 136 -4.38 7.75 8.83
CA SER A 136 -5.62 7.21 8.25
C SER A 136 -5.97 5.82 8.77
N HIS A 137 -4.97 5.03 9.19
CA HIS A 137 -5.19 3.67 9.72
C HIS A 137 -5.46 3.67 11.22
N CYS A 138 -5.10 4.74 11.91
CA CYS A 138 -5.38 4.93 13.34
C CYS A 138 -6.84 5.37 13.58
N SER A 139 -7.79 4.47 13.34
CA SER A 139 -9.19 4.63 13.72
C SER A 139 -9.60 3.59 14.77
N LEU A 140 -10.27 4.04 15.82
CA LEU A 140 -10.79 3.15 16.88
C LEU A 140 -11.78 2.14 16.29
N VAL A 141 -12.66 2.60 15.40
CA VAL A 141 -13.67 1.76 14.72
C VAL A 141 -13.01 0.66 13.89
N ALA A 142 -11.93 0.99 13.17
CA ALA A 142 -11.18 0.02 12.38
C ALA A 142 -10.50 -1.02 13.27
N ASN A 143 -9.97 -0.61 14.42
CA ASN A 143 -9.34 -1.50 15.39
C ASN A 143 -10.36 -2.45 16.05
N ASP A 144 -11.53 -1.94 16.43
CA ASP A 144 -12.59 -2.75 17.00
C ASP A 144 -13.13 -3.76 15.98
N TYR A 145 -13.33 -3.34 14.72
CA TYR A 145 -13.71 -4.26 13.63
C TYR A 145 -12.67 -5.36 13.41
N CYS A 146 -11.37 -5.01 13.43
CA CYS A 146 -10.30 -6.00 13.31
C CYS A 146 -10.33 -7.00 14.47
N ARG A 147 -10.54 -6.52 15.71
CA ARG A 147 -10.62 -7.38 16.89
C ARG A 147 -11.80 -8.35 16.82
N GLU A 148 -12.98 -7.86 16.43
CA GLU A 148 -14.19 -8.67 16.26
C GLU A 148 -14.05 -9.69 15.13
N SER A 149 -13.36 -9.30 14.06
CA SER A 149 -13.07 -10.19 12.94
C SER A 149 -11.94 -11.18 13.25
N GLY A 150 -11.18 -11.06 14.34
CA GLY A 150 -10.02 -11.92 14.60
C GLY A 150 -8.77 -11.56 13.78
N ILE A 151 -8.69 -10.31 13.32
CA ILE A 151 -7.51 -9.71 12.69
C ILE A 151 -6.63 -9.07 13.77
N ILE A 152 -5.37 -9.49 13.81
CA ILE A 152 -4.33 -8.88 14.65
C ILE A 152 -3.63 -7.81 13.80
N LEU A 153 -3.92 -6.54 14.13
CA LEU A 153 -3.23 -5.40 13.53
C LEU A 153 -1.81 -5.27 14.10
N LEU A 154 -0.83 -5.18 13.21
CA LEU A 154 0.57 -4.94 13.51
C LEU A 154 0.97 -3.64 12.81
N SER A 155 1.22 -2.57 13.57
CA SER A 155 1.73 -1.33 13.01
C SER A 155 3.26 -1.33 13.00
N LEU A 156 3.83 -0.92 11.87
CA LEU A 156 5.24 -0.63 11.78
C LEU A 156 5.55 0.69 12.49
N PRO A 157 6.72 0.82 13.08
CA PRO A 157 7.07 2.07 13.72
C PRO A 157 7.22 3.23 12.74
N PRO A 158 6.91 4.46 13.18
CA PRO A 158 7.03 5.64 12.33
C PRO A 158 8.45 5.81 11.79
N HIS A 159 8.54 6.20 10.52
CA HIS A 159 9.78 6.38 9.75
C HIS A 159 10.63 5.11 9.51
N ALA A 160 9.99 3.92 9.52
CA ALA A 160 10.67 2.65 9.23
C ALA A 160 10.28 1.99 7.89
N SER A 161 9.33 2.57 7.15
CA SER A 161 8.79 2.07 5.87
C SER A 161 9.86 1.66 4.87
N HIS A 162 10.76 2.59 4.53
CA HIS A 162 11.85 2.41 3.54
C HIS A 162 12.87 1.30 3.85
N LYS A 163 12.79 0.62 5.00
CA LYS A 163 13.68 -0.50 5.38
C LYS A 163 12.93 -1.75 5.83
N LEU A 164 11.64 -1.64 6.17
CA LEU A 164 10.90 -2.71 6.83
C LEU A 164 9.56 -3.05 6.17
N GLN A 165 9.05 -2.26 5.21
CA GLN A 165 7.87 -2.65 4.43
C GLN A 165 8.28 -3.62 3.31
N PRO A 166 7.81 -4.87 3.32
CA PRO A 166 8.11 -5.81 2.26
C PRO A 166 7.53 -5.36 0.91
N LEU A 167 6.38 -4.66 0.88
CA LEU A 167 5.80 -4.16 -0.38
C LEU A 167 6.71 -3.13 -1.04
N ASP A 168 7.05 -2.06 -0.32
CA ASP A 168 8.03 -1.04 -0.74
C ASP A 168 9.32 -1.63 -1.34
N VAL A 169 9.87 -2.69 -0.73
CA VAL A 169 11.20 -3.23 -1.09
C VAL A 169 11.15 -4.33 -2.15
N THR A 170 9.99 -4.97 -2.40
CA THR A 170 9.93 -6.16 -3.29
C THR A 170 8.85 -6.13 -4.37
N VAL A 171 7.70 -5.51 -4.13
CA VAL A 171 6.56 -5.56 -5.05
C VAL A 171 6.34 -4.20 -5.72
N GLU A 172 6.48 -3.10 -4.98
CA GLU A 172 6.20 -1.76 -5.51
C GLU A 172 7.35 -1.18 -6.34
N GLU A 173 8.60 -1.63 -6.14
CA GLU A 173 9.71 -1.29 -7.04
C GLU A 173 9.48 -1.72 -8.50
N ILE A 174 8.57 -2.67 -8.75
CA ILE A 174 8.22 -3.11 -10.12
C ILE A 174 7.26 -2.10 -10.79
N PHE A 175 6.50 -1.33 -10.01
CA PHE A 175 5.48 -0.40 -10.50
C PHE A 175 5.94 1.08 -10.56
N ILE A 176 7.15 1.37 -10.09
CA ILE A 176 7.80 2.71 -10.15
C ILE A 176 8.77 2.80 -11.33
#